data_AF-Q05UN6-F1
#
_entry.id   AF-Q05UN6-F1
#
_cell.length_a   1.000
_cell.length_b   1.000
_cell.length_c   1.000
_cell.angle_alpha   90.00
_cell.angle_beta   90.00
_cell.angle_gamma   90.00
#
_symmetry.space_group_name_H-M   'P 1'
#
loop_
_entity.id
_entity.type
_entity.pdbx_description
1 polymer ?
#
loop_
_entity_poly.entity_id
_entity_poly.type
_entity_poly.pdbx_seq_one_letter_code
_entity_poly.pdbx_strand_id
1 'polypeptide(L)'
;MTRRKQKQAARRITWDDDPKFQRWIRFLFDRDDPKGQWRFDDSPMMLLTDAQTVYYTHRLCATAETELAPYSELQIAHGLHFVFDSNCIYAYALRDGEVEIELKLKAIAAMATLFRDCLNARCTPGSKLDQVCFHFWDETPLSWCERNPHKEKIYAAVADVMRQCLNLSNVCCVESALHGLGHLRSYYPEAAGIVRHFLNTTQRTDPNLLRYAEAAERGMVQ
;
A
#
# COMPACT_ATOMS: atom_id res chain seq x y z
N MET A 1 -38.91 18.04 14.05
CA MET A 1 -37.66 18.30 13.31
C MET A 1 -36.66 17.21 13.67
N THR A 2 -36.47 16.21 12.82
CA THR A 2 -35.56 15.09 13.11
C THR A 2 -34.74 14.80 11.86
N ARG A 3 -33.47 15.25 11.84
CA ARG A 3 -32.52 15.03 10.74
C ARG A 3 -32.18 13.54 10.64
N ARG A 4 -32.67 12.87 9.60
CA ARG A 4 -32.19 11.55 9.16
C ARG A 4 -30.73 11.68 8.71
N LYS A 5 -29.82 11.02 9.40
CA LYS A 5 -28.46 10.74 8.92
C LYS A 5 -28.56 9.74 7.78
N GLN A 6 -28.46 10.18 6.53
CA GLN A 6 -28.19 9.29 5.40
C GLN A 6 -26.71 8.92 5.45
N LYS A 7 -26.39 7.69 5.86
CA LYS A 7 -25.12 7.06 5.49
C LYS A 7 -25.19 6.77 4.00
N GLN A 8 -24.42 7.51 3.21
CA GLN A 8 -24.25 7.23 1.80
C GLN A 8 -23.44 5.94 1.68
N ALA A 9 -24.10 4.83 1.36
CA ALA A 9 -23.42 3.59 1.02
C ALA A 9 -22.62 3.85 -0.27
N ALA A 10 -21.30 3.76 -0.20
CA ALA A 10 -20.45 3.80 -1.38
C ALA A 10 -20.91 2.70 -2.34
N ARG A 11 -21.16 3.05 -3.61
CA ARG A 11 -21.44 2.05 -4.66
C ARG A 11 -20.26 1.08 -4.69
N ARG A 12 -20.51 -0.21 -4.40
CA ARG A 12 -19.51 -1.26 -4.58
C ARG A 12 -19.11 -1.28 -6.06
N ILE A 13 -17.83 -1.13 -6.34
CA ILE A 13 -17.27 -1.38 -7.67
C ILE A 13 -17.47 -2.87 -7.94
N THR A 14 -18.13 -3.19 -9.05
CA THR A 14 -18.27 -4.56 -9.53
C THR A 14 -17.16 -4.82 -10.53
N TRP A 15 -16.43 -5.92 -10.34
CA TRP A 15 -15.37 -6.35 -11.24
C TRP A 15 -15.89 -7.51 -12.08
N ASP A 16 -15.61 -7.47 -13.38
CA ASP A 16 -15.95 -8.59 -14.26
C ASP A 16 -15.07 -9.80 -13.95
N ASP A 17 -15.58 -10.99 -14.27
CA ASP A 17 -14.79 -12.21 -14.26
C ASP A 17 -13.66 -12.08 -15.29
N ASP A 18 -12.42 -12.01 -14.79
CA ASP A 18 -11.22 -11.88 -15.63
C ASP A 18 -10.28 -13.07 -15.33
N PRO A 19 -10.28 -14.11 -16.19
CA PRO A 19 -9.40 -15.26 -16.03
C PRO A 19 -7.90 -14.91 -16.07
N LYS A 20 -7.51 -13.82 -16.74
CA LYS A 20 -6.11 -13.37 -16.82
C LYS A 20 -5.70 -12.70 -15.51
N PHE A 21 -6.58 -11.91 -14.89
CA PHE A 21 -6.37 -11.39 -13.54
C PHE A 21 -6.23 -12.53 -12.52
N GLN A 22 -7.13 -13.51 -12.56
CA GLN A 22 -7.08 -14.66 -11.66
C GLN A 22 -5.80 -15.50 -11.83
N ARG A 23 -5.29 -15.60 -13.06
CA ARG A 23 -3.98 -16.21 -13.32
C ARG A 23 -2.84 -15.39 -12.73
N TRP A 24 -2.91 -14.07 -12.80
CA TRP A 24 -1.93 -13.17 -12.20
C TRP A 24 -1.93 -13.24 -10.67
N ILE A 25 -3.09 -13.31 -10.02
CA ILE A 25 -3.20 -13.55 -8.58
C ILE A 25 -2.54 -14.87 -8.18
N ARG A 26 -2.87 -15.98 -8.85
CA ARG A 26 -2.21 -17.27 -8.57
C ARG A 26 -0.70 -17.22 -8.84
N PHE A 27 -0.28 -16.58 -9.92
CA PHE A 27 1.16 -16.41 -10.21
C PHE A 27 1.91 -15.71 -9.07
N LEU A 28 1.30 -14.73 -8.41
CA LEU A 28 1.90 -13.97 -7.33
C LEU A 28 1.86 -14.67 -5.97
N PHE A 29 0.72 -15.28 -5.64
CA PHE A 29 0.43 -15.70 -4.27
C PHE A 29 0.35 -17.23 -4.09
N ASP A 30 0.08 -17.99 -5.16
CA ASP A 30 0.01 -19.45 -5.13
C ASP A 30 1.40 -20.06 -5.35
N ARG A 31 2.29 -19.81 -4.39
CA ARG A 31 3.69 -20.26 -4.41
C ARG A 31 3.99 -21.03 -3.14
N ASP A 32 4.48 -22.26 -3.29
CA ASP A 32 5.02 -23.05 -2.19
C ASP A 32 6.54 -22.85 -2.11
N ASP A 33 6.94 -21.67 -1.67
CA ASP A 33 8.34 -21.30 -1.47
C ASP A 33 8.47 -20.45 -0.20
N PRO A 34 8.85 -21.08 0.93
CA PRO A 34 9.00 -20.38 2.20
C PRO A 34 10.03 -19.24 2.17
N LYS A 35 11.06 -19.36 1.32
CA LYS A 35 12.14 -18.36 1.21
C LYS A 35 11.79 -17.24 0.24
N GLY A 36 10.81 -17.44 -0.64
CA GLY A 36 10.40 -16.49 -1.65
C GLY A 36 11.52 -16.20 -2.66
N GLN A 37 12.33 -17.22 -2.98
CA GLN A 37 13.41 -17.18 -3.99
C GLN A 37 12.87 -16.96 -5.39
N TRP A 38 11.65 -17.44 -5.68
CA TRP A 38 11.00 -17.26 -6.99
C TRP A 38 10.91 -15.81 -7.47
N ARG A 39 11.00 -14.83 -6.55
CA ARG A 39 11.01 -13.38 -6.82
C ARG A 39 12.31 -12.89 -7.45
N PHE A 40 13.40 -13.63 -7.24
CA PHE A 40 14.76 -13.29 -7.67
C PHE A 40 15.28 -14.19 -8.79
N ASP A 41 14.61 -15.33 -9.03
CA ASP A 41 14.93 -16.22 -10.13
C ASP A 41 14.50 -15.59 -11.48
N ASP A 42 15.13 -15.99 -12.58
CA ASP A 42 14.76 -15.61 -13.97
C ASP A 42 13.38 -16.15 -14.41
N SER A 43 12.49 -16.49 -13.47
CA SER A 43 11.13 -16.94 -13.75
C SER A 43 10.40 -15.88 -14.59
N PRO A 44 9.75 -16.28 -15.70
CA PRO A 44 9.10 -15.31 -16.57
C PRO A 44 7.96 -14.62 -15.81
N MET A 45 8.11 -13.31 -15.61
CA MET A 45 7.03 -12.45 -15.18
C MET A 45 5.84 -12.60 -16.13
N MET A 46 4.63 -12.49 -15.60
CA MET A 46 3.48 -12.32 -16.48
C MET A 46 3.58 -10.94 -17.16
N LEU A 47 3.82 -10.93 -18.47
CA LEU A 47 3.88 -9.71 -19.26
C LEU A 47 2.49 -9.06 -19.33
N LEU A 48 2.40 -7.87 -18.74
CA LEU A 48 1.23 -7.01 -18.74
C LEU A 48 1.61 -5.67 -19.38
N THR A 49 0.67 -5.04 -20.08
CA THR A 49 0.83 -3.63 -20.46
C THR A 49 0.71 -2.75 -19.21
N ASP A 50 1.21 -1.52 -19.25
CA ASP A 50 1.07 -0.59 -18.11
C ASP A 50 -0.40 -0.41 -17.71
N ALA A 51 -1.31 -0.27 -18.69
CA ALA A 51 -2.74 -0.18 -18.44
C ALA A 51 -3.29 -1.42 -17.73
N GLN A 52 -2.86 -2.63 -18.11
CA GLN A 52 -3.25 -3.87 -17.44
C GLN A 52 -2.68 -3.94 -16.02
N THR A 53 -1.41 -3.57 -15.83
CA THR A 53 -0.77 -3.53 -14.52
C THR A 53 -1.49 -2.57 -13.59
N VAL A 54 -1.75 -1.33 -14.00
CA VAL A 54 -2.48 -0.34 -13.19
C VAL A 54 -3.88 -0.83 -12.84
N TYR A 55 -4.59 -1.43 -13.81
CA TYR A 55 -5.93 -1.99 -13.59
C TYR A 55 -5.92 -3.17 -12.62
N TYR A 56 -4.97 -4.11 -12.77
CA TYR A 56 -4.84 -5.28 -11.89
C TYR A 56 -4.37 -4.92 -10.49
N THR A 57 -3.45 -3.97 -10.34
CA THR A 57 -3.04 -3.47 -9.03
C THR A 57 -4.19 -2.75 -8.32
N HIS A 58 -4.96 -1.93 -9.05
CA HIS A 58 -6.19 -1.34 -8.50
C HIS A 58 -7.16 -2.43 -8.01
N ARG A 59 -7.44 -3.43 -8.85
CA ARG A 59 -8.33 -4.54 -8.49
C ARG A 59 -7.83 -5.29 -7.27
N LEU A 60 -6.58 -5.77 -7.29
CA LEU A 60 -5.94 -6.45 -6.17
C LEU A 60 -6.11 -5.68 -4.87
N CYS A 61 -5.78 -4.38 -4.87
CA CYS A 61 -5.89 -3.56 -3.67
C CYS A 61 -7.35 -3.38 -3.22
N ALA A 62 -8.28 -3.22 -4.17
CA ALA A 62 -9.70 -3.02 -3.89
C ALA A 62 -10.44 -4.29 -3.44
N THR A 63 -9.92 -5.47 -3.77
CA THR A 63 -10.55 -6.77 -3.47
C THR A 63 -9.65 -7.69 -2.66
N ALA A 64 -8.63 -7.14 -1.99
CA ALA A 64 -7.60 -7.91 -1.28
C ALA A 64 -8.19 -8.87 -0.24
N GLU A 65 -9.20 -8.46 0.52
CA GLU A 65 -9.87 -9.31 1.52
C GLU A 65 -10.37 -10.62 0.89
N THR A 66 -11.01 -10.55 -0.27
CA THR A 66 -11.58 -11.71 -0.96
C THR A 66 -10.56 -12.48 -1.79
N GLU A 67 -9.74 -11.78 -2.57
CA GLU A 67 -8.78 -12.43 -3.49
C GLU A 67 -7.62 -13.07 -2.70
N LEU A 68 -7.27 -12.52 -1.53
CA LEU A 68 -6.16 -13.02 -0.72
C LEU A 68 -6.59 -13.92 0.43
N ALA A 69 -7.89 -14.13 0.65
CA ALA A 69 -8.40 -15.05 1.67
C ALA A 69 -7.80 -16.48 1.60
N PRO A 70 -7.57 -17.08 0.40
CA PRO A 70 -7.04 -18.44 0.32
C PRO A 70 -5.54 -18.56 0.67
N TYR A 71 -4.79 -17.46 0.64
CA TYR A 71 -3.33 -17.50 0.79
C TYR A 71 -2.91 -17.31 2.24
N SER A 72 -1.80 -17.92 2.63
CA SER A 72 -1.17 -17.72 3.94
C SER A 72 -0.57 -16.31 4.07
N GLU A 73 -0.29 -15.91 5.32
CA GLU A 73 0.38 -14.64 5.62
C GLU A 73 1.76 -14.54 4.94
N LEU A 74 2.51 -15.64 4.88
CA LEU A 74 3.81 -15.71 4.22
C LEU A 74 3.70 -15.55 2.69
N GLN A 75 2.71 -16.19 2.07
CA GLN A 75 2.44 -16.04 0.63
C GLN A 75 2.07 -14.59 0.28
N ILE A 76 1.24 -13.96 1.10
CA ILE A 76 0.86 -12.55 0.93
C ILE A 76 2.08 -11.66 1.05
N ALA A 77 2.94 -11.88 2.04
CA ALA A 77 4.15 -11.10 2.21
C ALA A 77 5.03 -11.15 0.95
N HIS A 78 5.31 -12.35 0.43
CA HIS A 78 6.12 -12.51 -0.78
C HIS A 78 5.46 -11.89 -2.01
N GLY A 79 4.17 -12.14 -2.23
CA GLY A 79 3.46 -11.60 -3.39
C GLY A 79 3.34 -10.07 -3.36
N LEU A 80 3.04 -9.47 -2.21
CA LEU A 80 2.96 -8.00 -2.08
C LEU A 80 4.33 -7.35 -2.27
N HIS A 81 5.38 -7.89 -1.64
CA HIS A 81 6.74 -7.41 -1.89
C HIS A 81 7.05 -7.48 -3.39
N PHE A 82 6.75 -8.58 -4.07
CA PHE A 82 7.04 -8.68 -5.50
C PHE A 82 6.31 -7.62 -6.34
N VAL A 83 5.03 -7.36 -6.08
CA VAL A 83 4.24 -6.39 -6.85
C VAL A 83 4.70 -4.95 -6.65
N PHE A 84 5.09 -4.59 -5.42
CA PHE A 84 5.38 -3.20 -5.04
C PHE A 84 6.87 -2.85 -5.01
N ASP A 85 7.77 -3.82 -5.09
CA ASP A 85 9.23 -3.63 -5.04
C ASP A 85 9.79 -2.88 -6.27
N SER A 86 10.77 -2.01 -6.02
CA SER A 86 11.45 -1.14 -7.00
C SER A 86 12.37 -1.87 -7.97
N ASN A 87 12.49 -3.19 -7.89
CA ASN A 87 13.14 -4.04 -8.88
C ASN A 87 12.12 -4.74 -9.78
N CYS A 88 10.82 -4.61 -9.50
CA CYS A 88 9.75 -5.17 -10.31
C CYS A 88 9.09 -4.12 -11.22
N ILE A 89 8.80 -4.51 -12.47
CA ILE A 89 8.16 -3.64 -13.46
C ILE A 89 6.75 -3.18 -13.04
N TYR A 90 6.06 -3.95 -12.18
CA TYR A 90 4.67 -3.66 -11.85
C TYR A 90 4.52 -2.35 -11.07
N ALA A 91 5.43 -2.11 -10.13
CA ALA A 91 5.40 -0.90 -9.30
C ALA A 91 5.71 0.36 -10.13
N TYR A 92 6.59 0.27 -11.14
CA TYR A 92 6.88 1.40 -12.03
C TYR A 92 5.71 1.76 -12.94
N ALA A 93 4.80 0.84 -13.29
CA ALA A 93 3.62 1.21 -14.07
C ALA A 93 2.73 2.23 -13.34
N LEU A 94 2.67 2.16 -11.99
CA LEU A 94 1.94 3.13 -11.16
C LEU A 94 2.60 4.50 -11.11
N ARG A 95 3.92 4.57 -11.32
CA ARG A 95 4.68 5.83 -11.33
C ARG A 95 4.79 6.36 -12.75
N ASP A 96 5.50 5.64 -13.59
CA ASP A 96 6.03 6.09 -14.88
C ASP A 96 5.29 5.52 -16.10
N GLY A 97 4.43 4.51 -15.92
CA GLY A 97 3.76 3.84 -17.03
C GLY A 97 2.90 4.76 -17.91
N GLU A 98 2.71 4.42 -19.18
CA GLU A 98 1.94 5.20 -20.15
C GLU A 98 0.42 5.01 -19.95
N VAL A 99 -0.09 5.56 -18.85
CA VAL A 99 -1.49 5.48 -18.43
C VAL A 99 -1.96 6.84 -17.93
N GLU A 100 -3.25 7.15 -18.14
CA GLU A 100 -3.86 8.35 -17.59
C GLU A 100 -3.62 8.47 -16.07
N ILE A 101 -3.12 9.64 -15.64
CA ILE A 101 -2.75 9.89 -14.24
C ILE A 101 -3.89 9.57 -13.27
N GLU A 102 -5.13 9.88 -13.65
CA GLU A 102 -6.31 9.63 -12.81
C GLU A 102 -6.55 8.13 -12.54
N LEU A 103 -6.14 7.23 -13.44
CA LEU A 103 -6.22 5.79 -13.22
C LEU A 103 -5.12 5.32 -12.27
N LYS A 104 -3.90 5.87 -12.39
CA LYS A 104 -2.81 5.59 -11.46
C LYS A 104 -3.15 6.06 -10.04
N LEU A 105 -3.70 7.27 -9.90
CA LEU A 105 -4.12 7.81 -8.60
C LEU A 105 -5.23 6.97 -7.96
N LYS A 106 -6.18 6.44 -8.74
CA LYS A 106 -7.19 5.49 -8.25
C LYS A 106 -6.56 4.20 -7.74
N ALA A 107 -5.58 3.65 -8.45
CA ALA A 107 -4.86 2.45 -8.03
C ALA A 107 -4.06 2.69 -6.73
N ILE A 108 -3.37 3.83 -6.62
CA ILE A 108 -2.66 4.24 -5.40
C ILE A 108 -3.65 4.41 -4.25
N ALA A 109 -4.75 5.14 -4.43
CA ALA A 109 -5.75 5.33 -3.39
C ALA A 109 -6.36 4.00 -2.91
N ALA A 110 -6.49 3.01 -3.79
CA ALA A 110 -6.98 1.68 -3.43
C ALA A 110 -6.03 0.93 -2.48
N MET A 111 -4.75 1.28 -2.39
CA MET A 111 -3.83 0.71 -1.40
C MET A 111 -4.35 0.92 0.04
N ALA A 112 -5.08 2.01 0.31
CA ALA A 112 -5.73 2.19 1.62
C ALA A 112 -6.74 1.08 1.94
N THR A 113 -7.38 0.50 0.91
CA THR A 113 -8.27 -0.66 1.04
C THR A 113 -7.47 -1.95 1.29
N LEU A 114 -6.33 -2.15 0.63
CA LEU A 114 -5.42 -3.26 0.92
C LEU A 114 -4.98 -3.23 2.40
N PHE A 115 -4.55 -2.06 2.88
CA PHE A 115 -4.14 -1.90 4.28
C PHE A 115 -5.31 -2.14 5.24
N ARG A 116 -6.48 -1.54 4.99
CA ARG A 116 -7.63 -1.62 5.88
C ARG A 116 -8.26 -3.03 5.94
N ASP A 117 -8.46 -3.65 4.79
CA ASP A 117 -9.29 -4.86 4.69
C ASP A 117 -8.45 -6.15 4.68
N CYS A 118 -7.13 -6.06 4.40
CA CYS A 118 -6.22 -7.20 4.45
C CYS A 118 -5.16 -7.05 5.54
N LEU A 119 -4.26 -6.08 5.45
CA LEU A 119 -3.10 -5.99 6.35
C LEU A 119 -3.50 -5.73 7.80
N ASN A 120 -4.49 -4.87 8.05
CA ASN A 120 -4.98 -4.57 9.39
C ASN A 120 -5.48 -5.82 10.12
N ALA A 121 -6.10 -6.76 9.39
CA ALA A 121 -6.62 -7.99 9.98
C ALA A 121 -5.56 -9.10 10.10
N ARG A 122 -4.46 -9.00 9.36
CA ARG A 122 -3.54 -10.14 9.12
C ARG A 122 -2.09 -9.92 9.50
N CYS A 123 -1.60 -8.68 9.57
CA CYS A 123 -0.23 -8.42 10.01
C CYS A 123 -0.08 -8.79 11.49
N THR A 124 0.83 -9.72 11.76
CA THR A 124 1.23 -10.07 13.13
C THR A 124 2.60 -9.48 13.42
N PRO A 125 2.82 -8.72 14.52
CA PRO A 125 4.13 -8.17 14.84
C PRO A 125 5.25 -9.23 14.81
N GLY A 126 6.36 -8.93 14.14
CA GLY A 126 7.51 -9.81 13.96
C GLY A 126 7.37 -10.86 12.85
N SER A 127 6.21 -10.95 12.20
CA SER A 127 6.00 -11.84 11.05
C SER A 127 6.72 -11.36 9.79
N LYS A 128 6.73 -12.19 8.75
CA LYS A 128 7.22 -11.78 7.43
C LYS A 128 6.30 -10.73 6.77
N LEU A 129 4.99 -10.80 7.02
CA LEU A 129 4.06 -9.82 6.48
C LEU A 129 4.20 -8.46 7.16
N ASP A 130 4.47 -8.44 8.46
CA ASP A 130 4.82 -7.23 9.20
C ASP A 130 6.08 -6.57 8.61
N GLN A 131 7.15 -7.33 8.36
CA GLN A 131 8.35 -6.79 7.70
C GLN A 131 8.05 -6.15 6.34
N VAL A 132 7.21 -6.79 5.51
CA VAL A 132 6.82 -6.23 4.20
C VAL A 132 5.90 -5.02 4.37
N CYS A 133 5.02 -5.04 5.38
CA CYS A 133 4.17 -3.91 5.70
C CYS A 133 5.01 -2.69 6.12
N PHE A 134 5.99 -2.90 6.99
CA PHE A 134 6.89 -1.87 7.49
C PHE A 134 7.68 -1.19 6.34
N HIS A 135 8.32 -1.99 5.49
CA HIS A 135 9.15 -1.48 4.38
C HIS A 135 8.37 -1.14 3.10
N PHE A 136 7.04 -1.26 3.12
CA PHE A 136 6.19 -1.11 1.93
C PHE A 136 6.52 0.17 1.15
N TRP A 137 6.76 1.26 1.87
CA TRP A 137 7.02 2.59 1.31
C TRP A 137 8.47 2.82 0.86
N ASP A 138 9.41 2.08 1.41
CA ASP A 138 10.85 2.20 1.07
C ASP A 138 11.17 1.36 -0.16
N GLU A 139 10.51 0.21 -0.27
CA GLU A 139 10.66 -0.68 -1.40
C GLU A 139 9.90 -0.19 -2.63
N THR A 140 8.84 0.61 -2.47
CA THR A 140 8.05 1.09 -3.61
C THR A 140 8.66 2.30 -4.32
N PRO A 141 8.65 2.36 -5.67
CA PRO A 141 9.15 3.53 -6.40
C PRO A 141 8.30 4.79 -6.18
N LEU A 142 7.12 4.68 -5.54
CA LEU A 142 6.18 5.79 -5.33
C LEU A 142 6.65 6.80 -4.27
N SER A 143 7.61 6.45 -3.41
CA SER A 143 8.21 7.36 -2.42
C SER A 143 9.26 8.31 -3.03
N TRP A 144 9.70 8.05 -4.27
CA TRP A 144 10.58 8.93 -5.02
C TRP A 144 10.08 9.13 -6.46
N CYS A 145 9.50 10.29 -6.73
CA CYS A 145 8.88 10.66 -8.01
C CYS A 145 9.55 11.86 -8.67
N GLU A 146 10.78 12.24 -8.31
CA GLU A 146 11.37 13.53 -8.72
C GLU A 146 11.52 13.74 -10.23
N ARG A 147 11.51 12.66 -11.02
CA ARG A 147 11.55 12.70 -12.49
C ARG A 147 10.17 12.66 -13.15
N ASN A 148 9.11 12.50 -12.36
CA ASN A 148 7.75 12.33 -12.84
C ASN A 148 7.03 13.69 -12.92
N PRO A 149 6.40 14.04 -14.07
CA PRO A 149 5.71 15.33 -14.23
C PRO A 149 4.48 15.48 -13.31
N HIS A 150 3.97 14.38 -12.73
CA HIS A 150 2.83 14.37 -11.83
C HIS A 150 3.21 14.11 -10.36
N LYS A 151 4.49 14.29 -9.99
CA LYS A 151 5.01 13.94 -8.66
C LYS A 151 4.20 14.49 -7.49
N GLU A 152 3.73 15.74 -7.58
CA GLU A 152 2.93 16.37 -6.53
C GLU A 152 1.60 15.63 -6.29
N LYS A 153 0.93 15.21 -7.38
CA LYS A 153 -0.32 14.42 -7.29
C LYS A 153 -0.06 13.03 -6.70
N ILE A 154 1.04 12.39 -7.11
CA ILE A 154 1.41 11.06 -6.63
C ILE A 154 1.76 11.11 -5.14
N TYR A 155 2.62 12.04 -4.71
CA TYR A 155 2.99 12.21 -3.30
C TYR A 155 1.76 12.52 -2.43
N ALA A 156 0.86 13.40 -2.90
CA ALA A 156 -0.38 13.69 -2.17
C ALA A 156 -1.26 12.43 -2.01
N ALA A 157 -1.41 11.62 -3.07
CA ALA A 157 -2.19 10.38 -3.00
C ALA A 157 -1.54 9.32 -2.09
N VAL A 158 -0.22 9.16 -2.17
CA VAL A 158 0.56 8.24 -1.32
C VAL A 158 0.49 8.67 0.16
N ALA A 159 0.67 9.96 0.45
CA ALA A 159 0.50 10.53 1.78
C ALA A 159 -0.93 10.34 2.32
N ASP A 160 -1.95 10.43 1.47
CA ASP A 160 -3.34 10.19 1.86
C ASP A 160 -3.59 8.74 2.27
N VAL A 161 -3.01 7.77 1.57
CA VAL A 161 -3.08 6.36 1.96
C VAL A 161 -2.48 6.17 3.36
N MET A 162 -1.27 6.69 3.59
CA MET A 162 -0.62 6.58 4.89
C MET A 162 -1.42 7.29 6.00
N ARG A 163 -2.00 8.46 5.72
CA ARG A 163 -2.91 9.16 6.64
C ARG A 163 -4.11 8.29 7.04
N GLN A 164 -4.68 7.53 6.11
CA GLN A 164 -5.76 6.58 6.42
C GLN A 164 -5.25 5.43 7.29
N CYS A 165 -4.06 4.89 7.01
CA CYS A 165 -3.43 3.82 7.78
C CYS A 165 -3.18 4.19 9.25
N LEU A 166 -2.90 5.45 9.57
CA LEU A 166 -2.74 5.91 10.96
C LEU A 166 -3.99 5.74 11.83
N ASN A 167 -5.17 5.57 11.23
CA ASN A 167 -6.44 5.33 11.96
C ASN A 167 -6.75 3.83 12.15
N LEU A 168 -5.91 2.93 11.62
CA LEU A 168 -6.13 1.48 11.69
C LEU A 168 -5.76 0.92 13.07
N SER A 169 -6.45 -0.13 13.50
CA SER A 169 -6.27 -0.74 14.83
C SER A 169 -4.96 -1.51 14.98
N ASN A 170 -4.39 -2.01 13.88
CA ASN A 170 -3.18 -2.81 13.87
C ASN A 170 -1.93 -1.91 13.89
N VAL A 171 -1.07 -2.12 14.89
CA VAL A 171 0.15 -1.33 15.10
C VAL A 171 1.11 -1.42 13.91
N CYS A 172 1.24 -2.58 13.25
CA CYS A 172 2.10 -2.76 12.08
C CYS A 172 1.73 -1.79 10.94
N CYS A 173 0.42 -1.59 10.71
CA CYS A 173 -0.06 -0.66 9.69
C CYS A 173 0.18 0.81 10.08
N VAL A 174 0.08 1.13 11.37
CA VAL A 174 0.35 2.48 11.88
C VAL A 174 1.84 2.79 11.80
N GLU A 175 2.70 1.86 12.20
CA GLU A 175 4.16 2.00 12.12
C GLU A 175 4.63 2.13 10.67
N SER A 176 4.13 1.29 9.76
CA SER A 176 4.34 1.41 8.31
C SER A 176 4.03 2.82 7.80
N ALA A 177 2.87 3.37 8.18
CA ALA A 177 2.46 4.71 7.75
C ALA A 177 3.34 5.82 8.32
N LEU A 178 3.74 5.72 9.59
CA LEU A 178 4.67 6.67 10.20
C LEU A 178 6.05 6.60 9.52
N HIS A 179 6.53 5.40 9.24
CA HIS A 179 7.80 5.17 8.55
C HIS A 179 7.81 5.85 7.18
N GLY A 180 6.82 5.52 6.34
CA GLY A 180 6.69 6.09 5.00
C GLY A 180 6.50 7.60 5.00
N LEU A 181 5.70 8.17 5.92
CA LEU A 181 5.53 9.62 6.03
C LEU A 181 6.84 10.32 6.44
N GLY A 182 7.63 9.67 7.28
CA GLY A 182 8.96 10.15 7.67
C GLY A 182 9.90 10.25 6.48
N HIS A 183 9.98 9.21 5.66
CA HIS A 183 10.79 9.23 4.43
C HIS A 183 10.26 10.25 3.40
N LEU A 184 8.94 10.32 3.23
CA LEU A 184 8.30 11.19 2.24
C LEU A 184 8.48 12.68 2.55
N ARG A 185 8.67 13.06 3.82
CA ARG A 185 8.83 14.46 4.27
C ARG A 185 9.81 15.28 3.43
N SER A 186 10.92 14.68 3.00
CA SER A 186 11.97 15.38 2.23
C SER A 186 11.50 15.79 0.82
N TYR A 187 10.44 15.16 0.32
CA TYR A 187 9.87 15.38 -1.02
C TYR A 187 8.47 16.01 -0.96
N TYR A 188 7.73 15.78 0.12
CA TYR A 188 6.39 16.28 0.37
C TYR A 188 6.26 16.82 1.81
N PRO A 189 6.55 18.12 2.04
CA PRO A 189 6.60 18.70 3.38
C PRO A 189 5.32 18.55 4.22
N GLU A 190 4.16 18.45 3.58
CA GLU A 190 2.87 18.25 4.23
C GLU A 190 2.78 16.92 4.99
N ALA A 191 3.63 15.94 4.68
CA ALA A 191 3.73 14.68 5.42
C ALA A 191 3.98 14.91 6.92
N ALA A 192 4.81 15.90 7.28
CA ALA A 192 5.04 16.26 8.69
C ALA A 192 3.76 16.77 9.37
N GLY A 193 2.91 17.49 8.64
CA GLY A 193 1.61 17.96 9.15
C GLY A 193 0.64 16.81 9.44
N ILE A 194 0.69 15.74 8.64
CA ILE A 194 -0.10 14.53 8.85
C ILE A 194 0.34 13.83 10.16
N VAL A 195 1.65 13.65 10.35
CA VAL A 195 2.19 13.03 11.58
C VAL A 195 1.89 13.89 12.80
N ARG A 196 2.05 15.21 12.71
CA ARG A 196 1.69 16.14 13.78
C ARG A 196 0.21 16.04 14.15
N HIS A 197 -0.68 15.92 13.17
CA HIS A 197 -2.09 15.71 13.46
C HIS A 197 -2.31 14.41 14.24
N PHE A 198 -1.67 13.32 13.86
CA PHE A 198 -1.72 12.05 14.59
C PHE A 198 -1.22 12.18 16.03
N LEU A 199 -0.08 12.84 16.26
CA LEU A 199 0.47 13.09 17.60
C LEU A 199 -0.48 13.90 18.50
N ASN A 200 -1.29 14.78 17.91
CA ASN A 200 -2.29 15.57 18.63
C ASN A 200 -3.60 14.80 18.88
N THR A 201 -3.74 13.57 18.38
CA THR A 201 -4.90 12.73 18.69
C THR A 201 -4.67 11.97 20.00
N THR A 202 -5.74 11.71 20.75
CA THR A 202 -5.70 10.86 21.95
C THR A 202 -5.91 9.38 21.63
N GLN A 203 -5.81 8.98 20.35
CA GLN A 203 -6.14 7.61 19.92
C GLN A 203 -5.06 6.57 20.25
N ARG A 204 -3.83 7.01 20.55
CA ARG A 204 -2.71 6.14 20.88
C ARG A 204 -1.98 6.69 22.10
N THR A 205 -1.62 5.80 23.01
CA THR A 205 -0.92 6.14 24.26
C THR A 205 0.38 5.37 24.43
N ASP A 206 0.76 4.50 23.48
CA ASP A 206 2.00 3.76 23.53
C ASP A 206 3.20 4.71 23.40
N PRO A 207 4.05 4.85 24.43
CA PRO A 207 5.18 5.77 24.40
C PRO A 207 6.20 5.47 23.29
N ASN A 208 6.40 4.20 22.91
CA ASN A 208 7.34 3.83 21.86
C ASN A 208 6.86 4.30 20.50
N LEU A 209 5.56 4.09 20.21
CA LEU A 209 4.94 4.54 18.98
C LEU A 209 4.91 6.06 18.88
N LEU A 210 4.61 6.76 19.99
CA LEU A 210 4.63 8.23 20.02
C LEU A 210 6.03 8.79 19.77
N ARG A 211 7.07 8.22 20.41
CA ARG A 211 8.47 8.58 20.14
C ARG A 211 8.86 8.32 18.68
N TYR A 212 8.37 7.23 18.10
CA TYR A 212 8.59 6.93 16.69
C TYR A 212 7.89 7.95 15.77
N ALA A 213 6.66 8.33 16.09
CA ALA A 213 5.94 9.38 15.37
C ALA A 213 6.63 10.75 15.47
N GLU A 214 7.16 11.13 16.63
CA GLU A 214 7.97 12.36 16.77
C GLU A 214 9.25 12.32 15.91
N ALA A 215 9.84 11.13 15.74
CA ALA A 215 10.99 10.95 14.84
C ALA A 215 10.54 11.07 13.36
N ALA A 216 9.44 10.41 12.99
CA ALA A 216 8.84 10.49 11.66
C ALA A 216 8.44 11.92 11.26
N GLU A 217 7.85 12.72 12.17
CA GLU A 217 7.52 14.13 11.91
C GLU A 217 8.75 14.95 11.46
N ARG A 218 9.93 14.60 11.99
CA ARG A 218 11.22 15.23 11.70
C ARG A 218 11.94 14.58 10.51
N GLY A 219 11.40 13.52 9.93
CA GLY A 219 12.04 12.72 8.88
C GLY A 219 13.24 11.90 9.39
N MET A 220 13.24 11.56 10.68
CA MET A 220 14.29 10.79 11.35
C MET A 220 13.85 9.34 11.55
N VAL A 221 13.51 8.67 10.46
CA VAL A 221 13.17 7.24 10.44
C VAL A 221 14.35 6.43 9.88
N GLN A 222 14.49 5.19 10.35
CA GLN A 222 15.54 4.25 9.97
C GLN A 222 14.91 2.98 9.44
#